data_AF-A0A351G3S4-F1
#
_entry.id   AF-A0A351G3S4-F1
#
_cell.length_a   1.000
_cell.length_b   1.000
_cell.length_c   1.000
_cell.angle_alpha   90.00
_cell.angle_beta   90.00
_cell.angle_gamma   90.00
#
_symmetry.space_group_name_H-M   'P 1'
#
loop_
_entity.id
_entity.type
_entity.pdbx_description
1 polymer ?
#
loop_
_entity_poly.entity_id
_entity_poly.type
_entity_poly.pdbx_seq_one_letter_code
_entity_poly.pdbx_strand_id
1 'polypeptide(L)' 'MKCVFCERSSEEVPLIPFEYHGVDYRICTAHLPMLLHKPELFEGKLADAGRNWSEGESHHDH' A
#
# COMPACT_ATOMS: atom_id res chain seq x y z
N MET A 1 10.36 2.11 -11.30
CA MET A 1 9.23 2.51 -10.44
C MET A 1 8.04 1.62 -10.77
N LYS A 2 7.41 1.00 -9.75
CA LYS A 2 6.43 -0.09 -9.92
C LYS A 2 5.22 0.12 -9.02
N CYS A 3 4.10 -0.49 -9.35
CA CYS A 3 2.93 -0.56 -8.47
C CYS A 3 3.30 -1.25 -7.15
N VAL A 4 3.00 -0.62 -6.01
CA VAL A 4 3.28 -1.15 -4.66
C VAL A 4 2.54 -2.47 -4.38
N PHE A 5 1.44 -2.73 -5.11
CA PHE A 5 0.64 -3.94 -4.90
C PHE A 5 1.08 -5.12 -5.76
N CYS A 6 1.22 -4.90 -7.07
CA CYS A 6 1.43 -5.97 -8.06
C CYS A 6 2.75 -5.88 -8.82
N GLU A 7 3.61 -4.92 -8.48
CA GLU A 7 4.97 -4.75 -9.02
C GLU A 7 5.08 -4.50 -10.54
N ARG A 8 3.96 -4.34 -11.25
CA ARG A 8 3.97 -3.93 -12.66
C ARG A 8 4.50 -2.52 -12.83
N SER A 9 5.25 -2.33 -13.90
CA SER A 9 5.87 -1.07 -14.29
C SER A 9 4.89 -0.17 -15.06
N SER A 10 5.31 1.08 -15.31
CA SER A 10 4.56 2.04 -16.14
C SER A 10 4.49 1.65 -17.62
N GLU A 11 5.30 0.69 -18.07
CA GLU A 11 5.25 0.15 -19.43
C GLU A 11 4.10 -0.86 -19.58
N GLU A 12 3.69 -1.49 -18.49
CA GLU A 12 2.64 -2.52 -18.47
C GLU A 12 1.28 -1.96 -18.08
N VAL A 13 1.24 -0.97 -17.18
CA VAL A 13 0.00 -0.39 -16.64
C VAL A 13 0.17 1.09 -16.30
N PRO A 14 -0.88 1.92 -16.37
CA PRO A 14 -0.82 3.30 -15.88
C PRO A 14 -0.57 3.32 -14.37
N LEU A 15 0.42 4.11 -13.94
CA LEU A 15 0.77 4.31 -12.54
C LEU A 15 0.41 5.73 -12.08
N ILE A 16 -0.17 5.83 -10.90
CA ILE A 16 -0.50 7.08 -10.21
C ILE A 16 0.46 7.22 -9.01
N PRO A 17 1.20 8.34 -8.90
CA PRO A 17 1.99 8.63 -7.70
C PRO A 17 1.10 9.09 -6.54
N PHE A 18 1.45 8.72 -5.32
CA PHE A 18 0.82 9.24 -4.10
C PHE A 18 1.83 9.22 -2.95
N GLU A 19 1.63 10.10 -1.98
CA GLU A 19 2.43 10.15 -0.76
C GLU A 19 1.66 9.49 0.39
N TYR A 20 2.36 8.70 1.21
CA TYR A 20 1.84 8.15 2.47
C TYR A 20 2.93 8.15 3.54
N HIS A 21 2.68 8.76 4.69
CA HIS A 21 3.67 9.02 5.76
C HIS A 21 5.02 9.58 5.25
N GLY A 22 4.98 10.52 4.30
CA GLY A 22 6.19 11.14 3.74
C GLY A 22 7.01 10.22 2.83
N VAL A 23 6.46 9.07 2.41
CA VAL A 23 7.07 8.21 1.40
C VAL A 23 6.24 8.22 0.13
N ASP A 24 6.95 8.38 -0.99
CA ASP A 24 6.37 8.32 -2.32
C ASP A 24 6.16 6.87 -2.77
N TYR A 25 4.91 6.54 -3.03
CA TYR A 25 4.51 5.26 -3.61
C TYR A 25 3.93 5.45 -5.00
N ARG A 26 3.80 4.34 -5.73
CA ARG A 26 3.02 4.28 -6.97
C ARG A 26 2.02 3.15 -6.90
N ILE A 27 0.81 3.39 -7.38
CA ILE A 27 -0.24 2.39 -7.50
C ILE A 27 -0.77 2.40 -8.93
N CYS A 28 -1.13 1.23 -9.48
CA CYS A 28 -1.75 1.21 -10.79
C CYS A 28 -3.26 1.45 -10.71
N THR A 29 -3.85 1.91 -11.81
CA THR A 29 -5.29 2.22 -11.88
C THR A 29 -6.18 1.02 -11.54
N ALA A 30 -5.74 -0.21 -11.79
CA ALA A 30 -6.48 -1.42 -11.44
C ALA A 30 -6.52 -1.70 -9.92
N HIS A 31 -5.51 -1.25 -9.17
CA HIS A 31 -5.42 -1.47 -7.72
C HIS A 31 -5.84 -0.24 -6.89
N LEU A 32 -6.00 0.93 -7.50
CA LEU A 32 -6.53 2.11 -6.81
C LEU A 32 -7.92 1.85 -6.19
N PRO A 33 -8.90 1.20 -6.86
CA PRO A 33 -10.18 0.89 -6.24
C PRO A 33 -10.06 -0.02 -5.02
N MET A 34 -9.08 -0.94 -5.01
CA MET A 34 -8.83 -1.80 -3.85
C MET A 34 -8.29 -1.00 -2.67
N LEU A 35 -7.41 -0.02 -2.90
CA LEU A 35 -6.93 0.86 -1.85
C LEU A 35 -8.09 1.63 -1.18
N LEU A 36 -9.11 2.00 -1.94
CA LEU A 36 -10.28 2.75 -1.44
C LEU A 36 -11.32 1.86 -0.74
N HIS A 37 -11.51 0.62 -1.20
CA HIS A 37 -12.57 -0.27 -0.70
C HIS A 37 -12.09 -1.38 0.24
N LYS A 38 -10.80 -1.72 0.21
CA LYS A 38 -10.15 -2.82 0.96
C LYS A 38 -8.71 -2.45 1.36
N PRO A 39 -8.51 -1.39 2.15
CA PRO A 39 -7.18 -0.91 2.54
C PRO A 39 -6.35 -1.97 3.29
N GLU A 40 -7.00 -2.90 4.00
CA GLU A 40 -6.36 -4.00 4.74
C GLU A 40 -5.45 -4.89 3.85
N LEU A 41 -5.74 -4.98 2.54
CA LEU A 41 -4.91 -5.74 1.60
C LEU A 41 -3.54 -5.10 1.32
N PHE A 42 -3.34 -3.85 1.75
CA PHE A 42 -2.11 -3.09 1.57
C PHE A 42 -1.23 -3.06 2.83
N GLU A 43 -1.68 -3.67 3.92
CA GLU A 43 -0.87 -3.87 5.13
C GLU A 43 0.42 -4.62 4.80
N GLY A 44 1.55 -4.13 5.31
CA GLY A 44 2.89 -4.66 5.03
C GLY A 44 3.42 -4.41 3.60
N LYS A 45 2.60 -3.88 2.67
CA LYS A 45 3.05 -3.48 1.31
C LYS A 45 3.43 -2.00 1.26
N LEU A 46 2.67 -1.16 1.95
CA LEU A 46 3.10 0.19 2.25
C LEU A 46 4.11 0.05 3.39
N ALA A 47 5.39 0.22 3.09
CA ALA A 47 6.42 0.21 4.14
C ALA A 47 5.96 1.13 5.27
N ASP A 48 5.96 0.66 6.52
CA ASP A 48 5.63 1.46 7.71
C ASP A 48 6.70 2.54 7.91
N ALA A 49 6.70 3.53 7.02
CA ALA A 49 7.68 4.57 7.03
C ALA A 49 7.34 5.53 8.17
N GLY A 50 7.98 5.30 9.31
CA GLY A 50 8.24 6.36 10.28
C GLY A 50 7.40 6.36 11.56
N ARG A 51 6.76 5.27 11.96
CA ARG A 51 6.41 5.10 13.38
C ARG A 51 6.75 3.70 13.85
N ASN A 52 7.57 3.65 14.89
CA ASN A 52 7.55 2.62 15.92
C ASN A 52 6.08 2.28 16.25
N TRP A 53 5.52 1.30 15.55
CA TRP A 53 4.45 0.48 16.07
C TRP A 53 5.09 -0.36 17.17
N SER A 54 5.11 0.16 18.39
CA SER A 54 5.11 -0.72 19.55
C SER A 54 3.84 -1.56 19.41
N GLU A 55 4.02 -2.88 19.36
CA GLU A 55 2.96 -3.89 19.44
C GLU A 55 1.79 -3.37 20.29
N GLY A 56 0.67 -3.12 19.63
CA GLY A 56 -0.62 -2.90 20.25
C GLY A 56 -1.47 -4.08 19.90
N GLU A 57 -1.58 -5.01 20.84
CA GLU A 57 -2.45 -6.18 20.81
C GLU A 57 -3.81 -5.91 20.16
N SER A 58 -4.20 -6.79 19.24
CA SER A 58 -5.57 -7.32 19.26
C SER A 58 -5.52 -8.80 18.89
N HIS A 59 -5.39 -9.63 19.92
CA HIS A 59 -5.99 -10.96 19.92
C HIS A 59 -7.44 -10.85 19.44
N HIS A 60 -7.81 -11.63 18.43
CA HIS A 60 -9.17 -12.14 18.33
C HIS A 60 -9.09 -13.64 18.02
N ASP A 61 -9.05 -14.42 19.11
CA ASP A 61 -9.65 -15.75 19.17
C ASP A 61 -11.13 -15.65 18.73
N HIS A 62 -11.50 -16.39 17.68
CA HIS A 62 -12.49 -17.48 17.69
C HIS A 62 -12.61 -18.11 16.30
#